data_AF-A0A7C4HI49-F1
#
_entry.id   AF-A0A7C4HI49-F1
#
_cell.length_a   1.000
_cell.length_b   1.000
_cell.length_c   1.000
_cell.angle_alpha   90.00
_cell.angle_beta   90.00
_cell.angle_gamma   90.00
#
_symmetry.space_group_name_H-M   'P 1'
#
loop_
_entity.id
_entity.type
_entity.pdbx_description
1 polymer ?
#
loop_
_entity_poly.entity_id
_entity_poly.type
_entity_poly.pdbx_seq_one_letter_code
_entity_poly.pdbx_strand_id
1 'polypeptide(L)'
;YHECKLGGMPSWTLLTVVAKLPTFITKPIFDKNVKKMVISSMAQDVLQRKGQSTELDSINGYIVELADKAGMKAPFNRAIYEMCKREFIKPDFQPLDVKRVWDEVQAKARA
;
A
#
# COMPACT_ATOMS: atom_id res chain seq x y z
N TYR A 1 16.38 -7.47 -12.21
CA TYR A 1 15.65 -6.21 -12.45
C TYR A 1 16.65 -5.06 -12.48
N HIS A 2 16.52 -4.11 -13.41
CA HIS A 2 17.34 -2.89 -13.46
C HIS A 2 16.54 -1.72 -12.89
N GLU A 3 17.22 -0.82 -12.16
CA GLU A 3 16.60 0.35 -11.57
C GLU A 3 16.19 1.37 -12.67
N CYS A 4 14.92 1.77 -12.67
CA CYS A 4 14.44 2.91 -13.45
C CYS A 4 14.48 4.17 -12.58
N LYS A 5 15.30 5.16 -12.98
CA LYS A 5 15.44 6.42 -12.23
C LYS A 5 14.28 7.36 -12.54
N LEU A 6 13.37 7.52 -11.59
CA LEU A 6 12.28 8.49 -11.66
C LEU A 6 12.68 9.76 -10.88
N GLY A 7 12.49 10.94 -11.49
CA GLY A 7 12.80 12.21 -10.85
C GLY A 7 12.04 12.37 -9.52
N GLY A 8 12.77 12.71 -8.45
CA GLY A 8 12.21 12.87 -7.11
C GLY A 8 12.04 11.57 -6.31
N MET A 9 12.33 10.40 -6.88
CA MET A 9 12.32 9.12 -6.16
C MET A 9 13.73 8.76 -5.66
N PRO A 10 13.86 8.20 -4.43
CA PRO A 10 15.14 7.74 -3.92
C PRO A 10 15.64 6.53 -4.71
N SER A 11 16.97 6.38 -4.81
CA SER A 11 17.55 5.21 -5.47
C SER A 11 17.34 3.93 -4.66
N TRP A 12 17.38 2.77 -5.32
CA TRP A 12 17.34 1.45 -4.68
C TRP A 12 18.47 1.29 -3.66
N THR A 13 19.64 1.86 -3.95
CA THR A 13 20.77 1.86 -3.01
C THR A 13 20.44 2.66 -1.75
N LEU A 14 19.90 3.87 -1.91
CA LEU A 14 19.51 4.71 -0.78
C LEU A 14 18.41 4.03 0.07
N LEU A 15 17.39 3.47 -0.59
CA LEU A 15 16.32 2.71 0.09
C LEU A 15 16.88 1.53 0.89
N THR A 16 17.82 0.78 0.31
CA THR A 16 18.43 -0.39 0.96
C THR A 16 19.26 0.01 2.17
N VAL A 17 20.02 1.11 2.09
CA VAL A 17 20.81 1.62 3.22
C VAL A 17 19.88 2.09 4.34
N VAL A 18 18.87 2.90 4.00
CA VAL A 18 17.91 3.43 4.99
C VAL A 18 17.14 2.30 5.67
N ALA A 19 16.81 1.22 4.96
CA ALA A 19 16.16 0.05 5.53
C ALA A 19 17.01 -0.70 6.58
N LYS A 20 18.33 -0.52 6.58
CA LYS A 20 19.26 -1.13 7.56
C LYS A 20 19.64 -0.20 8.71
N LEU A 21 19.25 1.07 8.65
CA LEU A 21 19.59 2.04 9.70
C LEU A 21 18.74 1.80 10.96
N PRO A 22 19.30 2.04 12.16
CA PRO A 22 18.55 1.97 13.40
C PRO A 22 17.31 2.88 13.40
N THR A 23 16.19 2.37 13.90
CA THR A 23 14.89 3.04 13.89
C THR A 23 14.90 4.40 14.59
N PHE A 24 15.71 4.61 15.63
CA PHE A 24 15.78 5.90 16.33
C PHE A 24 16.30 7.05 15.44
N ILE A 25 17.06 6.73 14.39
CA ILE A 25 17.57 7.70 13.41
C ILE A 25 16.52 7.97 12.33
N THR A 26 15.87 6.92 11.82
CA THR A 26 14.97 7.02 10.67
C THR A 26 13.56 7.47 11.05
N LYS A 27 13.09 7.11 12.25
CA LYS A 27 11.72 7.37 12.72
C LYS A 27 11.33 8.85 12.73
N PRO A 28 12.12 9.79 13.26
CA PRO A 28 11.72 11.21 13.28
C PRO A 28 11.52 11.79 11.86
N ILE A 29 12.40 11.41 10.94
CA ILE A 29 12.33 11.86 9.53
C ILE A 29 11.14 11.21 8.83
N PHE A 30 10.93 9.92 9.06
CA PHE A 30 9.79 9.18 8.53
C PHE A 30 8.46 9.80 9.00
N ASP A 31 8.29 10.00 10.31
CA ASP A 31 7.09 10.57 10.89
C ASP A 31 6.82 11.99 10.36
N LYS A 32 7.88 12.81 10.15
CA LYS A 32 7.76 14.15 9.55
C LYS A 32 7.26 14.10 8.10
N ASN A 33 7.66 13.10 7.33
CA ASN A 33 7.23 12.95 5.93
C ASN A 33 5.84 12.31 5.82
N VAL A 34 5.53 11.31 6.63
CA VAL A 34 4.19 10.70 6.68
C VAL A 34 3.12 11.75 7.00
N LYS A 35 3.40 12.68 7.92
CA LYS A 35 2.49 13.79 8.25
C LYS A 35 2.18 14.74 7.08
N LYS A 36 3.02 14.75 6.03
CA LYS A 36 2.79 15.56 4.82
C LYS A 36 1.97 14.83 3.77
N MET A 37 1.74 13.52 3.92
CA MET A 37 0.95 12.76 2.97
C MET A 37 -0.49 13.25 3.01
N VAL A 38 -1.02 13.63 1.85
CA VAL A 38 -2.40 14.06 1.68
C VAL A 38 -3.30 12.82 1.59
N ILE A 39 -4.49 12.91 2.17
CA ILE A 39 -5.52 11.86 2.06
C ILE A 39 -5.89 11.70 0.58
N SER A 40 -5.76 10.48 0.04
CA SER A 40 -6.11 10.18 -1.35
C SER A 40 -7.62 10.38 -1.61
N SER A 41 -8.01 10.59 -2.87
CA SER A 41 -9.43 10.69 -3.25
C SER A 41 -10.22 9.47 -2.79
N MET A 42 -9.70 8.26 -3.01
CA MET A 42 -10.29 7.01 -2.56
C MET A 42 -10.43 6.95 -1.02
N ALA A 43 -9.44 7.43 -0.27
CA ALA A 43 -9.54 7.51 1.19
C ALA A 43 -10.60 8.53 1.64
N GLN A 44 -10.81 9.62 0.90
CA GLN A 44 -11.92 10.55 1.16
C GLN A 44 -13.27 9.89 0.87
N ASP A 45 -13.40 9.12 -0.21
CA ASP A 45 -14.63 8.41 -0.56
C ASP A 45 -15.04 7.40 0.53
N VAL A 46 -14.07 6.65 1.06
CA VAL A 46 -14.31 5.68 2.13
C VAL A 46 -14.58 6.37 3.47
N LEU A 47 -13.74 7.33 3.87
CA LEU A 47 -13.81 7.92 5.23
C LEU A 47 -14.88 9.00 5.37
N GLN A 48 -15.10 9.82 4.34
CA GLN A 48 -15.98 10.99 4.42
C GLN A 48 -17.33 10.73 3.77
N ARG A 49 -17.36 10.06 2.62
CA ARG A 49 -18.60 9.84 1.86
C ARG A 49 -19.30 8.52 2.21
N LYS A 50 -18.63 7.64 2.95
CA LYS A 50 -19.08 6.25 3.22
C LYS A 50 -19.53 5.54 1.94
N GLY A 51 -18.90 5.91 0.82
CA GLY A 51 -19.28 5.42 -0.50
C GLY A 51 -18.83 3.97 -0.63
N GLN A 52 -19.76 3.07 -0.95
CA GLN A 52 -19.42 1.68 -1.26
C GLN A 52 -18.83 1.51 -2.67
N SER A 53 -18.97 2.54 -3.52
CA SER A 53 -18.36 2.60 -4.85
C SER A 53 -17.05 3.38 -4.77
N THR A 54 -15.93 2.67 -4.84
CA THR A 54 -14.58 3.26 -4.88
C THR A 54 -13.88 2.84 -6.17
N GLU A 55 -12.83 3.56 -6.56
CA GLU A 55 -11.95 3.17 -7.69
C GLU A 55 -11.06 1.94 -7.37
N LEU A 56 -11.37 1.18 -6.31
CA LEU A 56 -10.58 0.03 -5.88
C LEU A 56 -10.49 -1.04 -6.98
N ASP A 57 -11.61 -1.38 -7.61
CA ASP A 57 -11.62 -2.38 -8.68
C ASP A 57 -10.98 -1.86 -9.97
N SER A 58 -11.22 -0.60 -10.33
CA SER A 58 -10.70 0.00 -11.58
C SER A 58 -9.20 0.27 -11.54
N ILE A 59 -8.61 0.55 -10.37
CA ILE A 59 -7.18 0.81 -10.22
C ILE A 59 -6.45 -0.40 -9.64
N ASN A 60 -6.76 -0.80 -8.41
CA ASN A 60 -6.02 -1.86 -7.72
C ASN A 60 -6.38 -3.25 -8.27
N GLY A 61 -7.66 -3.49 -8.57
CA GLY A 61 -8.11 -4.71 -9.24
C GLY A 61 -7.47 -4.89 -10.60
N TYR A 62 -7.43 -3.83 -11.41
CA TYR A 62 -6.77 -3.84 -12.72
C TYR A 62 -5.26 -4.18 -12.62
N ILE A 63 -4.54 -3.67 -11.62
CA ILE A 63 -3.12 -4.03 -11.42
C ILE A 63 -2.96 -5.53 -11.12
N VAL A 64 -3.86 -6.10 -10.31
CA VAL A 64 -3.85 -7.53 -9.98
C VAL A 64 -4.15 -8.39 -11.21
N GLU A 65 -5.13 -7.98 -12.02
CA GLU A 65 -5.49 -8.63 -13.28
C GLU A 65 -4.37 -8.54 -14.31
N LEU A 66 -3.71 -7.38 -14.42
CA LEU A 66 -2.57 -7.20 -15.30
C LEU A 66 -1.41 -8.12 -14.93
N ALA A 67 -1.17 -8.30 -13.62
CA ALA A 67 -0.17 -9.26 -13.14
C ALA A 67 -0.54 -10.70 -13.56
N ASP A 68 -1.82 -11.09 -13.48
CA ASP A 68 -2.28 -12.41 -13.94
C ASP A 68 -2.05 -12.60 -15.44
N LYS A 69 -2.44 -11.62 -16.26
CA LYS A 69 -2.23 -11.65 -17.72
C LYS A 69 -0.76 -11.74 -18.10
N ALA A 70 0.11 -11.10 -17.33
CA ALA A 70 1.55 -11.13 -17.54
C ALA A 70 2.24 -12.37 -16.93
N GLY A 71 1.50 -13.28 -16.30
CA GLY A 71 2.07 -14.45 -15.60
C GLY A 71 2.97 -14.07 -14.41
N MET A 72 2.77 -12.88 -13.84
CA MET A 72 3.58 -12.36 -12.73
C MET A 72 2.87 -12.56 -11.39
N LYS A 73 3.63 -12.96 -10.37
CA LYS A 73 3.14 -13.00 -9.00
C LYS A 73 3.10 -11.59 -8.41
N ALA A 74 1.93 -11.17 -7.92
CA ALA A 74 1.74 -9.89 -7.21
C ALA A 74 1.11 -10.10 -5.82
N PRO A 75 1.78 -10.82 -4.90
CA PRO A 75 1.16 -11.24 -3.63
C PRO A 75 0.84 -10.07 -2.70
N PHE A 76 1.69 -9.03 -2.67
CA PHE A 76 1.46 -7.80 -1.91
C PHE A 76 0.19 -7.09 -2.40
N ASN A 77 0.10 -6.84 -3.71
CA ASN A 77 -1.04 -6.16 -4.32
C ASN A 77 -2.33 -6.96 -4.13
N ARG A 78 -2.29 -8.29 -4.25
CA ARG A 78 -3.45 -9.17 -3.98
C ARG A 78 -3.91 -9.09 -2.53
N ALA A 79 -2.99 -9.19 -1.57
CA ALA A 79 -3.34 -9.12 -0.16
C ALA A 79 -4.02 -7.79 0.18
N ILE A 80 -3.44 -6.67 -0.27
CA ILE A 80 -4.01 -5.33 -0.06
C ILE A 80 -5.37 -5.19 -0.76
N TYR A 81 -5.49 -5.61 -2.02
CA TYR A 81 -6.75 -5.54 -2.76
C TYR A 81 -7.86 -6.33 -2.06
N GLU A 82 -7.59 -7.56 -1.65
CA GLU A 82 -8.57 -8.40 -0.95
C GLU A 82 -8.94 -7.85 0.43
N MET A 83 -7.97 -7.33 1.19
CA MET A 83 -8.24 -6.65 2.46
C MET A 83 -9.18 -5.47 2.26
N CYS A 84 -8.85 -4.56 1.33
CA CYS A 84 -9.67 -3.40 1.04
C CYS A 84 -11.08 -3.81 0.59
N LYS A 85 -11.20 -4.83 -0.26
CA LYS A 85 -12.50 -5.31 -0.74
C LYS A 85 -13.40 -5.83 0.39
N ARG A 86 -12.82 -6.48 1.41
CA ARG A 86 -13.56 -6.99 2.58
C ARG A 86 -13.87 -5.89 3.61
N GLU A 87 -12.99 -4.93 3.79
CA GLU A 87 -13.10 -3.93 4.85
C GLU A 87 -13.90 -2.70 4.41
N PHE A 88 -13.81 -2.28 3.14
CA PHE A 88 -14.51 -1.10 2.62
C PHE A 88 -16.02 -1.29 2.47
N ILE A 89 -16.50 -2.53 2.36
CA ILE A 89 -17.95 -2.83 2.33
C ILE A 89 -18.61 -2.67 3.70
N LYS A 90 -17.84 -2.55 4.78
CA LYS A 90 -18.38 -2.41 6.13
C LYS A 90 -18.97 -0.99 6.31
N PRO A 91 -20.16 -0.85 6.91
CA PRO A 91 -20.86 0.43 7.04
C PRO A 91 -20.12 1.47 7.91
N ASP A 92 -19.19 1.02 8.74
CA ASP A 92 -18.32 1.86 9.55
C ASP A 92 -16.86 1.40 9.37
N PHE A 93 -16.27 1.77 8.24
CA PHE A 93 -14.88 1.46 7.99
C PHE A 93 -14.00 2.11 9.05
N GLN A 94 -13.21 1.28 9.74
CA GLN A 94 -12.21 1.72 10.68
C GLN A 94 -10.81 1.49 10.08
N PRO A 95 -9.91 2.48 10.15
CA PRO A 95 -8.53 2.29 9.71
C PRO A 95 -7.91 1.05 10.34
N LEU A 96 -7.28 0.22 9.52
CA LEU A 96 -6.65 -1.01 9.97
C LEU A 96 -5.34 -0.70 10.69
N ASP A 97 -5.06 -1.47 11.74
CA ASP A 97 -3.74 -1.42 12.38
C ASP A 97 -2.66 -1.89 11.40
N VAL A 98 -1.53 -1.15 11.38
CA VAL A 98 -0.44 -1.39 10.43
C VAL A 98 0.18 -2.78 10.63
N LYS A 99 0.23 -3.30 11.86
CA LYS A 99 0.76 -4.65 12.12
C LYS A 99 -0.17 -5.70 11.52
N ARG A 100 -1.49 -5.55 11.71
CA ARG A 100 -2.48 -6.46 11.10
C ARG A 100 -2.35 -6.48 9.58
N VAL A 101 -2.23 -5.31 8.94
CA VAL A 101 -2.03 -5.22 7.49
C VAL A 101 -0.74 -5.94 7.07
N TRP A 102 0.35 -5.72 7.81
CA TRP A 102 1.65 -6.32 7.51
C TRP A 102 1.67 -7.84 7.67
N ASP A 103 0.99 -8.38 8.69
CA ASP A 103 0.90 -9.82 8.93
C ASP A 103 0.17 -10.54 7.79
N GLU A 104 -0.93 -9.98 7.29
CA GLU A 104 -1.68 -10.57 6.17
C GLU A 104 -0.90 -10.50 4.85
N VAL A 105 -0.23 -9.37 4.60
CA VAL A 105 0.66 -9.21 3.44
C VAL A 105 1.79 -10.24 3.47
N GLN A 106 2.43 -10.41 4.62
CA GLN A 106 3.50 -11.41 4.77
C GLN A 106 3.00 -12.83 4.59
N ALA A 107 1.84 -13.17 5.15
CA ALA A 107 1.25 -14.49 4.97
C ALA A 107 1.04 -14.81 3.49
N LYS A 108 0.56 -13.84 2.72
CA LYS A 108 0.34 -14.02 1.28
C LYS A 108 1.61 -13.98 0.44
N ALA A 109 2.63 -13.21 0.84
CA ALA A 109 3.92 -13.17 0.16
C ALA A 109 4.74 -14.45 0.34
N ARG A 110 4.44 -15.24 1.37
CA ARG A 110 5.11 -16.53 1.67
C ARG A 110 4.39 -17.74 1.08
N ALA A 111 3.17 -17.57 0.57
CA ALA A 111 2.36 -18.61 -0.11
C ALA A 111 2.73 -18.72 -1.59
#